data_AF-A0A5B9DL47-F1
#
_entry.id   AF-A0A5B9DL47-F1
#
_cell.length_a   1.000
_cell.length_b   1.000
_cell.length_c   1.000
_cell.angle_alpha   90.00
_cell.angle_beta   90.00
_cell.angle_gamma   90.00
#
_symmetry.space_group_name_H-M   'P 1'
#
loop_
_entity.id
_entity.type
_entity.pdbx_description
1 polymer ?
#
loop_
_entity_poly.entity_id
_entity_poly.type
_entity_poly.pdbx_seq_one_letter_code
_entity_poly.pdbx_strand_id
1 'polypeptide(L)'
;MSEFAREWTIPVATGLRFEVTTAYESPIFEQFFTGYDRAFILPSEKEDTEGFRDCLALNHGPEHQRLLSQFGPFVELCIAIRDAESGAFIGGANLLAVLFAGLDGRPVVTSNLNYVYVETAARGKGYLKRIIAGIFELVSGLFPQARGAAPLIFIEQNDPLKMDPEAYRADTEHAGIDQFDRLLVWAKAGAWLVDFPYIQPGLSEDQGPDDTLVYAILSPPGPRLDPAILAGHLERFFAISVLKGRDGRGEEIIASQERELRRRAAEHEFIHLIDPKPLLVELAGRSDRWSHWRERPLSLIEAARAYQPAG
;
A
#
# COMPACT_ATOMS: atom_id res chain seq x y z
N MET A 1 -12.48 -15.76 -16.09
CA MET A 1 -13.21 -15.44 -14.85
C MET A 1 -14.31 -14.45 -15.20
N SER A 2 -15.44 -14.44 -14.51
CA SER A 2 -16.44 -13.38 -14.70
C SER A 2 -15.83 -12.05 -14.27
N GLU A 3 -16.05 -11.01 -15.06
CA GLU A 3 -15.73 -9.62 -14.76
C GLU A 3 -16.24 -9.26 -13.35
N PHE A 4 -15.46 -8.51 -12.57
CA PHE A 4 -15.90 -8.05 -11.27
C PHE A 4 -17.13 -7.15 -11.42
N ALA A 5 -18.04 -7.18 -10.45
CA ALA A 5 -19.16 -6.24 -10.44
C ALA A 5 -18.64 -4.79 -10.47
N ARG A 6 -19.38 -3.89 -11.12
CA ARG A 6 -19.00 -2.47 -11.13
C ARG A 6 -19.09 -1.85 -9.74
N GLU A 7 -20.11 -2.23 -8.99
CA GLU A 7 -20.39 -1.72 -7.64
C GLU A 7 -20.98 -2.82 -6.77
N TRP A 8 -20.58 -2.84 -5.50
CA TRP A 8 -21.18 -3.72 -4.51
C TRP A 8 -20.93 -3.20 -3.10
N THR A 9 -21.64 -3.80 -2.13
CA THR A 9 -21.50 -3.44 -0.71
C THR A 9 -21.21 -4.69 0.10
N ILE A 10 -20.24 -4.58 1.00
CA ILE A 10 -19.86 -5.67 1.91
C ILE A 10 -19.95 -5.16 3.35
N PRO A 11 -20.79 -5.76 4.20
CA PRO A 11 -20.62 -5.62 5.64
C PRO A 11 -19.36 -6.40 6.03
N VAL A 12 -18.44 -5.74 6.73
CA VAL A 12 -17.24 -6.41 7.26
C VAL A 12 -17.40 -6.65 8.76
N ALA A 13 -16.79 -7.72 9.27
CA ALA A 13 -16.95 -8.18 10.65
C ALA A 13 -16.60 -7.13 11.71
N THR A 14 -15.84 -6.10 11.32
CA THR A 14 -15.43 -4.99 12.17
C THR A 14 -16.52 -3.95 12.41
N GLY A 15 -17.78 -4.20 12.03
CA GLY A 15 -18.89 -3.22 12.16
C GLY A 15 -18.75 -2.03 11.21
N LEU A 16 -18.03 -2.21 10.10
CA LEU A 16 -17.95 -1.25 9.00
C LEU A 16 -18.73 -1.80 7.80
N ARG A 17 -19.10 -0.90 6.91
CA ARG A 17 -19.68 -1.22 5.61
C ARG A 17 -18.78 -0.64 4.52
N PHE A 18 -18.30 -1.50 3.64
CA PHE A 18 -17.49 -1.11 2.49
C PHE A 18 -18.39 -1.01 1.28
N GLU A 19 -18.50 0.20 0.72
CA GLU A 19 -19.13 0.45 -0.58
C GLU A 19 -17.98 0.48 -1.59
N VAL A 20 -17.95 -0.49 -2.49
CA VAL A 20 -16.80 -0.77 -3.37
C VAL A 20 -17.19 -0.50 -4.82
N THR A 21 -16.27 0.09 -5.59
CA THR A 21 -16.41 0.28 -7.02
C THR A 21 -15.14 -0.13 -7.79
N THR A 22 -15.35 -0.66 -8.99
CA THR A 22 -14.31 -0.86 -10.02
C THR A 22 -14.45 0.16 -11.17
N ALA A 23 -15.41 1.07 -11.10
CA ALA A 23 -15.76 2.03 -12.15
C ALA A 23 -15.58 3.47 -11.68
N TYR A 24 -14.97 4.28 -12.54
CA TYR A 24 -14.72 5.71 -12.32
C TYR A 24 -16.02 6.53 -12.28
N GLU A 25 -17.02 6.17 -13.07
CA GLU A 25 -18.31 6.89 -13.13
C GLU A 25 -19.20 6.64 -11.90
N SER A 26 -18.76 5.80 -10.97
CA SER A 26 -19.52 5.46 -9.78
C SER A 26 -19.60 6.63 -8.80
N PRO A 27 -20.77 6.88 -8.18
CA PRO A 27 -20.86 7.83 -7.06
C PRO A 27 -20.03 7.39 -5.83
N ILE A 28 -19.63 6.11 -5.74
CA ILE A 28 -18.72 5.61 -4.71
C ILE A 28 -17.31 6.18 -4.95
N PHE A 29 -16.87 6.26 -6.21
CA PHE A 29 -15.58 6.85 -6.56
C PHE A 29 -15.56 8.33 -6.19
N GLU A 30 -16.61 9.09 -6.52
CA GLU A 30 -16.70 10.51 -6.17
C GLU A 30 -16.57 10.74 -4.65
N GLN A 31 -17.24 9.91 -3.84
CA GLN A 31 -17.15 9.98 -2.38
C GLN A 31 -15.73 9.65 -1.88
N PHE A 32 -15.13 8.60 -2.40
CA PHE A 32 -13.74 8.24 -2.10
C PHE A 32 -12.79 9.39 -2.47
N PHE A 33 -12.86 9.88 -3.71
CA PHE A 33 -11.93 10.86 -4.25
C PHE A 33 -12.03 12.20 -3.52
N THR A 34 -13.25 12.61 -3.16
CA THR A 34 -13.50 13.85 -2.41
C THR A 34 -12.81 13.84 -1.04
N GLY A 35 -12.79 12.71 -0.33
CA GLY A 35 -12.05 12.60 0.93
C GLY A 35 -10.55 12.38 0.74
N TYR A 36 -10.16 11.67 -0.31
CA TYR A 36 -8.76 11.47 -0.71
C TYR A 36 -8.08 12.82 -1.02
N ASP A 37 -8.71 13.66 -1.84
CA ASP A 37 -8.17 14.97 -2.24
C ASP A 37 -7.95 15.90 -1.05
N ARG A 38 -8.79 15.77 -0.01
CA ARG A 38 -8.62 16.46 1.26
C ARG A 38 -7.52 15.88 2.14
N ALA A 39 -7.29 14.57 2.09
CA ALA A 39 -6.40 13.87 3.02
C ALA A 39 -4.94 13.85 2.55
N PHE A 40 -4.69 13.89 1.25
CA PHE A 40 -3.37 13.86 0.64
C PHE A 40 -3.10 15.20 -0.04
N ILE A 41 -2.07 15.91 0.42
CA ILE A 41 -1.79 17.30 0.02
C ILE A 41 -0.46 17.48 -0.72
N LEU A 42 0.46 16.51 -0.61
CA LEU A 42 1.77 16.61 -1.23
C LEU A 42 1.67 16.16 -2.70
N PRO A 43 2.08 16.99 -3.69
CA PRO A 43 1.93 16.64 -5.10
C PRO A 43 2.61 15.33 -5.51
N SER A 44 3.71 14.96 -4.86
CA SER A 44 4.42 13.69 -5.09
C SER A 44 3.61 12.47 -4.68
N GLU A 45 2.66 12.61 -3.76
CA GLU A 45 1.83 11.51 -3.25
C GLU A 45 0.51 11.37 -3.99
N LYS A 46 0.19 12.32 -4.89
CA LYS A 46 -1.15 12.40 -5.47
C LYS A 46 -1.18 11.79 -6.85
N GLU A 47 -2.02 10.77 -6.98
CA GLU A 47 -2.69 10.47 -8.22
C GLU A 47 -3.79 11.50 -8.50
N ASP A 48 -3.88 11.94 -9.75
CA ASP A 48 -4.92 12.87 -10.18
C ASP A 48 -6.21 12.12 -10.59
N THR A 49 -7.28 12.87 -10.87
CA THR A 49 -8.55 12.27 -11.25
C THR A 49 -8.46 11.47 -12.56
N GLU A 50 -7.58 11.84 -13.49
CA GLU A 50 -7.37 11.14 -14.76
C GLU A 50 -6.61 9.83 -14.55
N GLY A 51 -5.56 9.81 -13.73
CA GLY A 51 -4.86 8.58 -13.40
C GLY A 51 -5.74 7.56 -12.67
N PHE A 52 -6.63 7.98 -11.76
CA PHE A 52 -7.63 7.06 -11.19
C PHE A 52 -8.60 6.51 -12.25
N ARG A 53 -9.01 7.35 -13.21
CA ARG A 53 -9.89 6.93 -14.30
C ARG A 53 -9.21 5.87 -15.14
N ASP A 54 -7.95 6.09 -15.50
CA ASP A 54 -7.15 5.17 -16.30
C ASP A 54 -6.93 3.86 -15.56
N CYS A 55 -6.56 3.89 -14.28
CA CYS A 55 -6.42 2.70 -13.44
C CYS A 55 -7.73 1.89 -13.35
N LEU A 56 -8.85 2.54 -13.05
CA LEU A 56 -10.15 1.83 -12.91
C LEU A 56 -10.66 1.31 -14.25
N ALA A 57 -10.34 1.96 -15.37
CA ALA A 57 -10.68 1.47 -16.71
C ALA A 57 -10.03 0.11 -17.01
N LEU A 58 -8.88 -0.21 -16.41
CA LEU A 58 -8.19 -1.50 -16.57
C LEU A 58 -8.93 -2.69 -15.97
N ASN A 59 -9.97 -2.46 -15.16
CA ASN A 59 -10.80 -3.53 -14.62
C ASN A 59 -11.70 -4.20 -15.67
N HIS A 60 -11.93 -3.54 -16.81
CA HIS A 60 -12.95 -3.93 -17.78
C HIS A 60 -12.44 -3.83 -19.23
N GLY A 61 -13.15 -4.49 -20.15
CA GLY A 61 -12.93 -4.31 -21.60
C GLY A 61 -11.66 -4.98 -22.19
N PRO A 62 -11.26 -4.59 -23.41
CA PRO A 62 -10.18 -5.27 -24.15
C PRO A 62 -8.81 -5.19 -23.47
N GLU A 63 -8.51 -4.04 -22.85
CA GLU A 63 -7.25 -3.82 -22.17
C GLU A 63 -7.13 -4.69 -20.91
N HIS A 64 -8.24 -4.83 -20.16
CA HIS A 64 -8.32 -5.81 -19.08
C HIS A 64 -7.99 -7.22 -19.57
N GLN A 65 -8.56 -7.67 -20.69
CA GLN A 65 -8.28 -9.02 -21.22
C GLN A 65 -6.80 -9.19 -21.61
N ARG A 66 -6.19 -8.15 -22.18
CA ARG A 66 -4.76 -8.15 -22.50
C ARG A 66 -3.92 -8.32 -21.24
N LEU A 67 -4.12 -7.48 -20.23
CA LEU A 67 -3.39 -7.53 -18.97
C LEU A 67 -3.66 -8.82 -18.20
N LEU A 68 -4.91 -9.30 -18.18
CA LEU A 68 -5.31 -10.56 -17.57
C LEU A 68 -4.55 -11.75 -18.18
N SER A 69 -4.33 -11.74 -19.49
CA SER A 69 -3.57 -12.78 -20.19
C SER A 69 -2.08 -12.77 -19.87
N GLN A 70 -1.53 -11.60 -19.56
CA GLN A 70 -0.11 -11.39 -19.30
C GLN A 70 0.23 -11.60 -17.82
N PHE A 71 -0.58 -11.04 -16.94
CA PHE A 71 -0.27 -10.92 -15.51
C PHE A 71 -1.15 -11.81 -14.63
N GLY A 72 -2.22 -12.39 -15.16
CA GLY A 72 -3.20 -13.15 -14.39
C GLY A 72 -4.25 -12.24 -13.74
N PRO A 73 -5.15 -12.81 -12.91
CA PRO A 73 -6.28 -12.07 -12.36
C PRO A 73 -5.88 -10.90 -11.47
N PHE A 74 -6.53 -9.76 -11.67
CA PHE A 74 -6.35 -8.55 -10.88
C PHE A 74 -7.65 -7.76 -10.78
N VAL A 75 -7.71 -6.85 -9.81
CA VAL A 75 -8.75 -5.84 -9.69
C VAL A 75 -8.26 -4.62 -8.89
N GLU A 76 -8.48 -3.43 -9.45
CA GLU A 76 -8.25 -2.14 -8.81
C GLU A 76 -9.57 -1.63 -8.22
N LEU A 77 -9.58 -1.21 -6.96
CA LEU A 77 -10.79 -0.88 -6.21
C LEU A 77 -10.70 0.51 -5.60
N CYS A 78 -11.80 1.26 -5.65
CA CYS A 78 -12.03 2.39 -4.76
C CYS A 78 -13.14 2.03 -3.77
N ILE A 79 -12.97 2.43 -2.51
CA ILE A 79 -13.83 2.03 -1.40
C ILE A 79 -14.24 3.28 -0.63
N ALA A 80 -15.56 3.51 -0.52
CA ALA A 80 -16.15 4.41 0.46
C ALA A 80 -16.50 3.60 1.73
N ILE A 81 -16.01 4.05 2.89
CA ILE A 81 -16.11 3.29 4.13
C ILE A 81 -17.08 4.00 5.07
N ARG A 82 -18.08 3.25 5.55
CA ARG A 82 -19.08 3.74 6.49
C ARG A 82 -19.10 2.93 7.77
N ASP A 83 -19.49 3.59 8.84
CA ASP A 83 -19.89 2.92 10.07
C ASP A 83 -21.22 2.20 9.83
N ALA A 84 -21.27 0.90 10.12
CA ALA A 84 -22.42 0.07 9.73
C ALA A 84 -23.69 0.42 10.51
N GLU A 85 -23.55 0.93 11.74
CA GLU A 85 -24.66 1.26 12.62
C GLU A 85 -25.21 2.67 12.31
N SER A 86 -24.34 3.67 12.33
CA SER A 86 -24.74 5.07 12.14
C SER A 86 -24.87 5.50 10.67
N GLY A 87 -24.28 4.75 9.73
CA GLY A 87 -24.18 5.14 8.32
C GLY A 87 -23.19 6.27 8.05
N ALA A 88 -22.51 6.78 9.09
CA ALA A 88 -21.57 7.87 8.99
C ALA A 88 -20.40 7.50 8.07
N PHE A 89 -19.98 8.44 7.22
CA PHE A 89 -18.80 8.28 6.39
C PHE A 89 -17.54 8.37 7.26
N ILE A 90 -16.70 7.34 7.19
CA ILE A 90 -15.52 7.18 8.05
C ILE A 90 -14.24 7.49 7.30
N GLY A 91 -14.20 7.23 5.99
CA GLY A 91 -13.03 7.44 5.17
C GLY A 91 -13.10 6.61 3.89
N GLY A 92 -11.95 6.41 3.28
CA GLY A 92 -11.86 5.68 2.02
C GLY A 92 -10.54 4.95 1.86
N ALA A 93 -10.53 4.02 0.91
CA ALA A 93 -9.35 3.27 0.53
C ALA A 93 -9.32 3.02 -0.99
N ASN A 94 -8.12 2.95 -1.55
CA ASN A 94 -7.87 2.44 -2.89
C ASN A 94 -6.79 1.36 -2.82
N LEU A 95 -7.01 0.26 -3.54
CA LEU A 95 -6.09 -0.86 -3.58
C LEU A 95 -6.14 -1.58 -4.92
N LEU A 96 -5.00 -2.15 -5.29
CA LEU A 96 -4.89 -3.21 -6.28
C LEU A 96 -4.85 -4.55 -5.55
N ALA A 97 -5.63 -5.52 -6.00
CA ALA A 97 -5.49 -6.92 -5.60
C ALA A 97 -5.14 -7.78 -6.80
N VAL A 98 -4.19 -8.71 -6.64
CA VAL A 98 -3.71 -9.59 -7.72
C VAL A 98 -3.62 -11.04 -7.23
N LEU A 99 -3.83 -11.97 -8.15
CA LEU A 99 -3.67 -13.40 -7.97
C LEU A 99 -2.63 -13.93 -8.97
N PHE A 100 -1.65 -14.67 -8.47
CA PHE A 100 -0.70 -15.42 -9.30
C PHE A 100 -0.33 -16.75 -8.65
N ALA A 101 0.36 -17.62 -9.40
CA ALA A 101 0.88 -18.87 -8.86
C ALA A 101 2.27 -18.62 -8.24
N GLY A 102 2.46 -19.06 -7.00
CA GLY A 102 3.78 -19.13 -6.38
C GLY A 102 4.68 -20.17 -7.04
N LEU A 103 5.95 -20.22 -6.63
CA LEU A 103 6.94 -21.17 -7.17
C LEU A 103 6.54 -22.64 -7.02
N ASP A 104 5.76 -22.96 -5.98
CA ASP A 104 5.22 -24.29 -5.71
C ASP A 104 3.85 -24.55 -6.38
N GLY A 105 3.39 -23.63 -7.23
CA GLY A 105 2.10 -23.68 -7.91
C GLY A 105 0.90 -23.32 -7.04
N ARG A 106 1.09 -23.02 -5.74
CA ARG A 106 -0.02 -22.59 -4.88
C ARG A 106 -0.46 -21.17 -5.22
N PRO A 107 -1.76 -20.84 -5.09
CA PRO A 107 -2.24 -19.49 -5.34
C PRO A 107 -1.67 -18.52 -4.30
N VAL A 108 -1.14 -17.41 -4.76
CA VAL A 108 -0.66 -16.28 -3.97
C VAL A 108 -1.56 -15.08 -4.26
N VAL A 109 -2.16 -14.53 -3.22
CA VAL A 109 -2.93 -13.28 -3.29
C VAL A 109 -2.10 -12.18 -2.65
N THR A 110 -1.87 -11.13 -3.40
CA THR A 110 -1.24 -9.91 -2.86
C THR A 110 -2.10 -8.70 -3.15
N SER A 111 -1.93 -7.65 -2.37
CA SER A 111 -2.57 -6.37 -2.62
C SER A 111 -1.61 -5.24 -2.30
N ASN A 112 -1.60 -4.18 -3.10
CA ASN A 112 -1.02 -2.90 -2.71
C ASN A 112 -2.17 -2.01 -2.25
N LEU A 113 -2.17 -1.61 -0.98
CA LEU A 113 -3.11 -0.62 -0.45
C LEU A 113 -2.51 0.76 -0.71
N ASN A 114 -2.78 1.27 -1.91
CA ASN A 114 -2.20 2.51 -2.43
C ASN A 114 -2.56 3.70 -1.55
N TYR A 115 -3.84 3.82 -1.20
CA TYR A 115 -4.35 4.94 -0.41
C TYR A 115 -5.31 4.46 0.66
N VAL A 116 -5.20 5.03 1.85
CA VAL A 116 -6.23 4.93 2.89
C VAL A 116 -6.24 6.18 3.74
N TYR A 117 -7.44 6.65 4.07
CA TYR A 117 -7.61 7.79 4.96
C TYR A 117 -8.78 7.58 5.91
N VAL A 118 -8.71 8.26 7.05
CA VAL A 118 -9.80 8.38 8.02
C VAL A 118 -10.16 9.85 8.11
N GLU A 119 -11.45 10.15 7.91
CA GLU A 119 -12.01 11.49 8.02
C GLU A 119 -11.68 12.11 9.38
N THR A 120 -11.39 13.40 9.40
CA THR A 120 -10.95 14.12 10.61
C THR A 120 -11.93 13.93 11.77
N ALA A 121 -13.24 13.96 11.50
CA ALA A 121 -14.29 13.74 12.50
C ALA A 121 -14.36 12.29 13.07
N ALA A 122 -13.74 11.34 12.38
CA ALA A 122 -13.67 9.93 12.77
C ALA A 122 -12.31 9.54 13.39
N ARG A 123 -11.30 10.41 13.36
CA ARG A 123 -9.97 10.12 13.95
C ARG A 123 -10.04 9.88 15.47
N GLY A 124 -9.05 9.17 16.00
CA GLY A 124 -8.95 8.83 17.43
C GLY A 124 -9.87 7.71 17.92
N LYS A 125 -10.75 7.16 17.07
CA LYS A 125 -11.74 6.12 17.43
C LYS A 125 -11.33 4.69 17.06
N GLY A 126 -10.07 4.49 16.67
CA GLY A 126 -9.54 3.16 16.30
C GLY A 126 -10.02 2.63 14.93
N TYR A 127 -10.62 3.48 14.08
CA TYR A 127 -11.17 3.05 12.80
C TYR A 127 -10.11 2.50 11.84
N LEU A 128 -8.87 3.02 11.82
CA LEU A 128 -7.84 2.48 10.93
C LEU A 128 -7.64 0.97 11.12
N LYS A 129 -7.52 0.49 12.37
CA LYS A 129 -7.38 -0.94 12.65
C LYS A 129 -8.56 -1.76 12.14
N ARG A 130 -9.79 -1.22 12.27
CA ARG A 130 -11.02 -1.84 11.75
C ARG A 130 -11.01 -1.87 10.22
N ILE A 131 -10.58 -0.79 9.58
CA ILE A 131 -10.45 -0.69 8.13
C ILE A 131 -9.46 -1.73 7.62
N ILE A 132 -8.26 -1.82 8.21
CA ILE A 132 -7.25 -2.81 7.80
C ILE A 132 -7.80 -4.23 7.90
N ALA A 133 -8.43 -4.59 9.02
CA ALA A 133 -9.06 -5.92 9.14
C ALA A 133 -10.17 -6.16 8.10
N GLY A 134 -10.99 -5.15 7.79
CA GLY A 134 -11.97 -5.23 6.71
C GLY A 134 -11.34 -5.38 5.32
N ILE A 135 -10.18 -4.77 5.07
CA ILE A 135 -9.42 -4.94 3.83
C ILE A 135 -8.91 -6.38 3.72
N PHE A 136 -8.38 -6.97 4.80
CA PHE A 136 -8.00 -8.39 4.81
C PHE A 136 -9.19 -9.29 4.47
N GLU A 137 -10.36 -9.02 5.04
CA GLU A 137 -11.59 -9.76 4.76
C GLU A 137 -12.01 -9.62 3.29
N LEU A 138 -12.02 -8.39 2.77
CA LEU A 138 -12.32 -8.10 1.36
C LEU A 138 -11.38 -8.85 0.43
N VAL A 139 -10.06 -8.67 0.56
CA VAL A 139 -9.06 -9.23 -0.35
C VAL A 139 -9.08 -10.76 -0.31
N SER A 140 -9.31 -11.36 0.86
CA SER A 140 -9.47 -12.82 1.00
C SER A 140 -10.69 -13.37 0.23
N GLY A 141 -11.69 -12.53 -0.02
CA GLY A 141 -12.93 -12.89 -0.73
C GLY A 141 -12.91 -12.64 -2.24
N LEU A 142 -11.93 -11.89 -2.77
CA LEU A 142 -11.93 -11.46 -4.18
C LEU A 142 -11.68 -12.62 -5.17
N PHE A 143 -10.84 -13.58 -4.79
CA PHE A 143 -10.38 -14.64 -5.69
C PHE A 143 -10.78 -16.04 -5.19
N PRO A 144 -11.87 -16.63 -5.73
CA PRO A 144 -12.34 -17.95 -5.29
C PRO A 144 -11.29 -19.07 -5.42
N GLN A 145 -10.35 -18.95 -6.36
CA GLN A 145 -9.28 -19.92 -6.60
C GLN A 145 -8.25 -19.96 -5.46
N ALA A 146 -8.17 -18.88 -4.69
CA ALA A 146 -7.24 -18.73 -3.58
C ALA A 146 -7.94 -18.88 -2.22
N ARG A 147 -9.12 -19.50 -2.16
CA ARG A 147 -9.85 -19.70 -0.91
C ARG A 147 -8.95 -20.38 0.14
N GLY A 148 -8.75 -19.69 1.27
CA GLY A 148 -7.91 -20.16 2.37
C GLY A 148 -6.44 -19.70 2.31
N ALA A 149 -6.01 -19.08 1.22
CA ALA A 149 -4.73 -18.36 1.18
C ALA A 149 -4.87 -17.05 1.97
N ALA A 150 -3.93 -16.79 2.87
CA ALA A 150 -3.86 -15.49 3.55
C ALA A 150 -3.27 -14.46 2.58
N PRO A 151 -3.94 -13.32 2.33
CA PRO A 151 -3.42 -12.31 1.43
C PRO A 151 -2.23 -11.58 2.07
N LEU A 152 -1.26 -11.19 1.24
CA LEU A 152 -0.15 -10.33 1.64
C LEU A 152 -0.44 -8.90 1.17
N ILE A 153 -0.57 -7.97 2.11
CA ILE A 153 -0.96 -6.60 1.81
C ILE A 153 0.22 -5.68 2.04
N PHE A 154 0.67 -5.05 0.96
CA PHE A 154 1.76 -4.08 0.95
C PHE A 154 1.22 -2.66 1.02
N ILE A 155 2.02 -1.77 1.60
CA ILE A 155 1.75 -0.34 1.69
C ILE A 155 3.02 0.46 1.43
N GLU A 156 2.81 1.65 0.90
CA GLU A 156 3.83 2.69 0.76
C GLU A 156 3.53 3.81 1.77
N GLN A 157 4.57 4.30 2.42
CA GLN A 157 4.48 5.43 3.36
C GLN A 157 5.69 6.33 3.13
N ASN A 158 5.58 7.63 3.39
CA ASN A 158 6.77 8.47 3.38
C ASN A 158 7.79 8.00 4.42
N ASP A 159 9.06 7.97 4.04
CA ASP A 159 10.16 7.84 4.99
C ASP A 159 10.47 9.24 5.58
N PRO A 160 10.18 9.50 6.87
CA PRO A 160 10.37 10.81 7.44
C PRO A 160 11.84 11.27 7.47
N LEU A 161 12.79 10.34 7.27
CA LEU A 161 14.22 10.66 7.15
C LEU A 161 14.62 11.14 5.76
N LYS A 162 13.82 10.84 4.74
CA LYS A 162 14.05 11.21 3.34
C LYS A 162 13.15 12.35 2.85
N MET A 163 12.09 12.66 3.59
CA MET A 163 11.20 13.79 3.26
C MET A 163 11.96 15.12 3.26
N ASP A 164 11.61 15.96 2.29
CA ASP A 164 11.96 17.38 2.32
C ASP A 164 11.40 18.04 3.61
N PRO A 165 12.16 18.92 4.30
CA PRO A 165 11.71 19.53 5.55
C PRO A 165 10.40 20.33 5.44
N GLU A 166 10.13 20.95 4.30
CA GLU A 166 8.91 21.74 4.08
C GLU A 166 7.73 20.81 3.85
N ALA A 167 7.91 19.75 3.06
CA ALA A 167 6.93 18.70 2.87
C ALA A 167 6.59 17.99 4.19
N TYR A 168 7.60 17.63 4.99
CA TYR A 168 7.42 17.02 6.32
C TYR A 168 6.53 17.90 7.20
N ARG A 169 6.83 19.20 7.27
CA ARG A 169 6.10 20.15 8.11
C ARG A 169 4.67 20.33 7.61
N ALA A 170 4.48 20.53 6.31
CA ALA A 170 3.16 20.70 5.71
C ALA A 170 2.26 19.48 5.96
N ASP A 171 2.77 18.26 5.71
CA ASP A 171 2.00 17.04 5.95
C ASP A 171 1.74 16.81 7.44
N THR A 172 2.70 17.11 8.32
CA THR A 172 2.51 17.02 9.78
C THR A 172 1.42 17.97 10.28
N GLU A 173 1.44 19.24 9.83
CA GLU A 173 0.45 20.25 10.19
C GLU A 173 -0.94 19.85 9.67
N HIS A 174 -1.02 19.36 8.44
CA HIS A 174 -2.27 18.94 7.81
C HIS A 174 -2.87 17.67 8.44
N ALA A 175 -2.05 16.64 8.63
CA ALA A 175 -2.47 15.38 9.23
C ALA A 175 -2.78 15.52 10.73
N GLY A 176 -2.22 16.53 11.39
CA GLY A 176 -2.35 16.73 12.83
C GLY A 176 -1.61 15.67 13.65
N ILE A 177 -0.62 15.02 13.06
CA ILE A 177 0.21 13.97 13.65
C ILE A 177 1.60 14.03 13.02
N ASP A 178 2.64 13.89 13.84
CA ASP A 178 4.02 13.80 13.36
C ASP A 178 4.25 12.52 12.54
N GLN A 179 5.15 12.59 11.57
CA GLN A 179 5.40 11.50 10.63
C GLN A 179 5.89 10.20 11.30
N PHE A 180 6.74 10.29 12.35
CA PHE A 180 7.15 9.09 13.10
C PHE A 180 5.99 8.52 13.91
N ASP A 181 5.15 9.37 14.47
CA ASP A 181 3.96 8.96 15.21
C ASP A 181 2.93 8.29 14.27
N ARG A 182 2.80 8.77 13.02
CA ARG A 182 2.00 8.15 11.94
C ARG A 182 2.52 6.74 11.62
N LEU A 183 3.83 6.56 11.45
CA LEU A 183 4.42 5.24 11.24
C LEU A 183 4.22 4.31 12.45
N LEU A 184 4.26 4.84 13.69
CA LEU A 184 3.97 4.04 14.88
C LEU A 184 2.52 3.56 14.91
N VAL A 185 1.56 4.37 14.44
CA VAL A 185 0.16 3.95 14.29
C VAL A 185 0.07 2.76 13.33
N TRP A 186 0.78 2.80 12.20
CA TRP A 186 0.86 1.70 11.24
C TRP A 186 1.55 0.45 11.81
N ALA A 187 2.65 0.61 12.52
CA ALA A 187 3.33 -0.50 13.20
C ALA A 187 2.41 -1.16 14.25
N LYS A 188 1.63 -0.37 14.99
CA LYS A 188 0.58 -0.89 15.91
C LYS A 188 -0.57 -1.58 15.18
N ALA A 189 -0.82 -1.24 13.92
CA ALA A 189 -1.76 -1.93 13.04
C ALA A 189 -1.16 -3.17 12.36
N GLY A 190 0.12 -3.48 12.62
CA GLY A 190 0.80 -4.70 12.15
C GLY A 190 1.75 -4.48 10.98
N ALA A 191 2.07 -3.24 10.59
CA ALA A 191 3.02 -2.96 9.52
C ALA A 191 4.46 -3.32 9.92
N TRP A 192 5.12 -4.12 9.08
CA TRP A 192 6.54 -4.47 9.17
C TRP A 192 7.26 -3.95 7.92
N LEU A 193 8.46 -3.42 8.08
CA LEU A 193 9.23 -2.89 6.95
C LEU A 193 9.73 -4.02 6.07
N VAL A 194 9.63 -3.86 4.76
CA VAL A 194 10.22 -4.78 3.78
C VAL A 194 11.65 -4.34 3.54
N ASP A 195 12.61 -5.21 3.87
CA ASP A 195 14.04 -4.88 3.80
C ASP A 195 14.61 -4.94 2.37
N PHE A 196 14.10 -4.06 1.52
CA PHE A 196 14.38 -3.98 0.08
C PHE A 196 14.51 -2.51 -0.33
N PRO A 197 15.48 -2.12 -1.18
CA PRO A 197 15.64 -0.75 -1.66
C PRO A 197 14.57 -0.43 -2.73
N TYR A 198 13.32 -0.37 -2.29
CA TYR A 198 12.17 -0.08 -3.12
C TYR A 198 12.24 1.34 -3.69
N ILE A 199 11.90 1.47 -4.97
CA ILE A 199 11.75 2.76 -5.66
C ILE A 199 10.45 2.68 -6.46
N GLN A 200 9.55 3.63 -6.24
CA GLN A 200 8.34 3.75 -7.04
C GLN A 200 8.69 4.42 -8.38
N PRO A 201 8.34 3.84 -9.54
CA PRO A 201 8.39 4.56 -10.81
C PRO A 201 7.43 5.76 -10.78
N GLY A 202 7.65 6.78 -11.62
CA GLY A 202 6.77 7.95 -11.67
C GLY A 202 5.33 7.57 -12.03
N LEU A 203 4.34 8.14 -11.32
CA LEU A 203 2.93 7.84 -11.58
C LEU A 203 2.43 8.47 -12.89
N SER A 204 3.11 9.51 -13.38
CA SER A 204 2.86 10.18 -14.66
C SER A 204 4.16 10.50 -15.40
N GLU A 205 4.06 10.93 -16.67
CA GLU A 205 5.24 11.26 -17.49
C GLU A 205 6.06 12.45 -16.95
N ASP A 206 5.41 13.33 -16.20
CA ASP A 206 6.04 14.52 -15.61
C ASP A 206 6.63 14.25 -14.22
N GLN A 207 6.44 13.04 -13.68
CA GLN A 207 6.98 12.63 -12.38
C GLN A 207 8.23 11.76 -12.54
N GLY A 208 9.24 12.04 -11.72
CA GLY A 208 10.40 11.18 -11.59
C GLY A 208 10.13 9.98 -10.67
N PRO A 209 11.07 9.02 -10.58
CA PRO A 209 11.02 7.99 -9.55
C PRO A 209 11.01 8.59 -8.15
N ASP A 210 10.32 7.92 -7.23
CA ASP A 210 10.31 8.27 -5.81
C ASP A 210 11.06 7.21 -4.99
N ASP A 211 12.20 7.61 -4.44
CA ASP A 211 13.02 6.81 -3.52
C ASP A 211 12.87 7.25 -2.06
N THR A 212 11.94 8.16 -1.77
CA THR A 212 11.67 8.74 -0.44
C THR A 212 10.65 7.92 0.37
N LEU A 213 10.11 6.86 -0.21
CA LEU A 213 9.13 5.99 0.42
C LEU A 213 9.79 4.89 1.25
N VAL A 214 9.09 4.46 2.30
CA VAL A 214 9.32 3.19 2.98
C VAL A 214 8.24 2.19 2.58
N TYR A 215 8.69 1.02 2.13
CA TYR A 215 7.82 -0.08 1.72
C TYR A 215 7.59 -1.04 2.89
N ALA A 216 6.33 -1.39 3.15
CA ALA A 216 5.95 -2.23 4.28
C ALA A 216 4.89 -3.26 3.91
N ILE A 217 4.78 -4.30 4.75
CA ILE A 217 3.78 -5.35 4.66
C ILE A 217 2.95 -5.40 5.95
N LEU A 218 1.64 -5.56 5.82
CA LEU A 218 0.72 -5.65 6.95
C LEU A 218 0.61 -7.09 7.45
N SER A 219 0.80 -7.27 8.76
CA SER A 219 0.62 -8.52 9.51
C SER A 219 1.25 -9.75 8.81
N PRO A 220 2.54 -9.69 8.44
CA PRO A 220 3.18 -10.82 7.78
C PRO A 220 3.17 -12.07 8.69
N PRO A 221 3.10 -13.28 8.12
CA PRO A 221 3.06 -14.51 8.90
C PRO A 221 4.38 -14.81 9.64
N GLY A 222 5.47 -14.13 9.31
CA GLY A 222 6.78 -14.28 9.92
C GLY A 222 7.78 -13.23 9.43
N PRO A 223 9.05 -13.30 9.88
CA PRO A 223 10.06 -12.26 9.64
C PRO A 223 10.76 -12.35 8.27
N ARG A 224 10.22 -13.13 7.34
CA ARG A 224 10.84 -13.43 6.04
C ARG A 224 9.79 -13.39 4.94
N LEU A 225 10.16 -12.79 3.81
CA LEU A 225 9.40 -12.78 2.58
C LEU A 225 10.22 -13.45 1.47
N ASP A 226 9.56 -14.30 0.68
CA ASP A 226 10.14 -14.89 -0.52
C ASP A 226 10.31 -13.79 -1.59
N PRO A 227 11.53 -13.55 -2.12
CA PRO A 227 11.74 -12.57 -3.17
C PRO A 227 10.91 -12.81 -4.43
N ALA A 228 10.55 -14.06 -4.75
CA ALA A 228 9.70 -14.37 -5.89
C ALA A 228 8.25 -13.88 -5.70
N ILE A 229 7.74 -13.88 -4.46
CA ILE A 229 6.44 -13.30 -4.14
C ILE A 229 6.47 -11.79 -4.33
N LEU A 230 7.52 -11.12 -3.83
CA LEU A 230 7.65 -9.66 -4.02
C LEU A 230 7.84 -9.30 -5.49
N ALA A 231 8.62 -10.07 -6.25
CA ALA A 231 8.77 -9.88 -7.69
C ALA A 231 7.43 -9.99 -8.42
N GLY A 232 6.66 -11.04 -8.13
CA GLY A 232 5.34 -11.24 -8.71
C GLY A 232 4.35 -10.12 -8.33
N HIS A 233 4.45 -9.59 -7.12
CA HIS A 233 3.65 -8.45 -6.69
C HIS A 233 4.04 -7.16 -7.43
N LEU A 234 5.32 -6.76 -7.38
CA LEU A 234 5.79 -5.50 -7.96
C LEU A 234 5.63 -5.45 -9.48
N GLU A 235 5.88 -6.56 -10.20
CA GLU A 235 5.63 -6.64 -11.65
C GLU A 235 4.20 -6.20 -12.00
N ARG A 236 3.22 -6.64 -11.21
CA ARG A 236 1.80 -6.38 -11.45
C ARG A 236 1.40 -5.01 -10.95
N PHE A 237 1.88 -4.63 -9.77
CA PHE A 237 1.62 -3.33 -9.20
C PHE A 237 2.15 -2.20 -10.09
N PHE A 238 3.39 -2.33 -10.58
CA PHE A 238 3.96 -1.37 -11.51
C PHE A 238 3.21 -1.35 -12.83
N ALA A 239 2.91 -2.50 -13.43
CA ALA A 239 2.21 -2.54 -14.70
C ALA A 239 0.78 -1.95 -14.63
N ILE A 240 0.07 -2.15 -13.51
CA ILE A 240 -1.37 -1.84 -13.40
C ILE A 240 -1.58 -0.48 -12.73
N SER A 241 -1.12 -0.29 -11.49
CA SER A 241 -1.44 0.92 -10.71
C SER A 241 -0.49 2.08 -10.96
N VAL A 242 0.79 1.80 -11.28
CA VAL A 242 1.77 2.87 -11.56
C VAL A 242 1.70 3.27 -13.04
N LEU A 243 1.95 2.32 -13.95
CA LEU A 243 2.03 2.58 -15.38
C LEU A 243 0.67 2.60 -16.10
N LYS A 244 -0.41 2.22 -15.42
CA LYS A 244 -1.78 2.25 -15.98
C LYS A 244 -1.90 1.43 -17.27
N GLY A 245 -1.27 0.25 -17.28
CA GLY A 245 -1.25 -0.66 -18.43
C GLY A 245 -0.21 -0.31 -19.50
N ARG A 246 0.47 0.84 -19.40
CA ARG A 246 1.56 1.19 -20.32
C ARG A 246 2.73 0.20 -20.19
N ASP A 247 3.47 0.07 -21.27
CA ASP A 247 4.59 -0.86 -21.36
C ASP A 247 5.83 -0.29 -20.68
N GLY A 248 6.16 -0.81 -19.49
CA GLY A 248 7.37 -0.43 -18.74
C GLY A 248 8.66 -1.05 -19.28
N ARG A 249 8.63 -1.80 -20.40
CA ARG A 249 9.84 -2.39 -20.98
C ARG A 249 10.82 -1.29 -21.40
N GLY A 250 11.97 -1.24 -20.71
CA GLY A 250 13.01 -0.25 -20.92
C GLY A 250 13.18 0.72 -19.75
N GLU A 251 12.27 0.71 -18.78
CA GLU A 251 12.43 1.45 -17.54
C GLU A 251 13.43 0.75 -16.62
N GLU A 252 14.62 1.34 -16.50
CA GLU A 252 15.71 0.75 -15.73
C GLU A 252 15.41 0.65 -14.23
N ILE A 253 14.56 1.52 -13.68
CA ILE A 253 14.11 1.46 -12.27
C ILE A 253 13.28 0.21 -12.01
N ILE A 254 12.38 -0.15 -12.93
CA ILE A 254 11.58 -1.38 -12.83
C ILE A 254 12.50 -2.59 -13.05
N ALA A 255 13.28 -2.56 -14.15
CA ALA A 255 14.11 -3.69 -14.54
C ALA A 255 15.19 -4.02 -13.50
N SER A 256 15.78 -3.03 -12.82
CA SER A 256 16.77 -3.25 -11.77
C SER A 256 16.18 -3.93 -10.53
N GLN A 257 15.00 -3.50 -10.08
CA GLN A 257 14.31 -4.12 -8.95
C GLN A 257 13.90 -5.56 -9.26
N GLU A 258 13.35 -5.81 -10.46
CA GLU A 258 13.02 -7.17 -10.90
C GLU A 258 14.25 -8.09 -10.97
N ARG A 259 15.36 -7.60 -11.53
CA ARG A 259 16.61 -8.38 -11.63
C ARG A 259 17.14 -8.74 -10.24
N GLU A 260 17.14 -7.81 -9.31
CA GLU A 260 17.59 -8.07 -7.94
C GLU A 260 16.71 -9.11 -7.25
N LEU A 261 15.38 -8.98 -7.33
CA LEU A 261 14.46 -9.94 -6.71
C LEU A 261 14.57 -11.34 -7.31
N ARG A 262 14.71 -11.42 -8.65
CA ARG A 262 14.93 -12.71 -9.33
C ARG A 262 16.28 -13.31 -8.96
N ARG A 263 17.34 -12.52 -8.82
CA ARG A 263 18.66 -12.98 -8.35
C ARG A 263 18.54 -13.58 -6.95
N ARG A 264 17.96 -12.84 -5.99
CA ARG A 264 17.74 -13.33 -4.62
C ARG A 264 16.94 -14.62 -4.57
N ALA A 265 15.86 -14.71 -5.35
CA ALA A 265 15.05 -15.92 -5.44
C ALA A 265 15.85 -17.12 -5.97
N ALA A 266 16.67 -16.92 -7.01
CA ALA A 266 17.52 -17.97 -7.58
C ALA A 266 18.62 -18.45 -6.61
N GLU A 267 19.09 -17.57 -5.74
CA GLU A 267 20.07 -17.88 -4.70
C GLU A 267 19.44 -18.40 -3.39
N HIS A 268 18.11 -18.60 -3.36
CA HIS A 268 17.35 -19.01 -2.18
C HIS A 268 17.54 -18.08 -0.98
N GLU A 269 17.79 -16.80 -1.24
CA GLU A 269 17.79 -15.76 -0.22
C GLU A 269 16.36 -15.40 0.20
N PHE A 270 16.24 -14.69 1.33
CA PHE A 270 14.98 -14.15 1.81
C PHE A 270 15.10 -12.64 1.99
N ILE A 271 13.98 -11.93 1.84
CA ILE A 271 13.86 -10.54 2.25
C ILE A 271 13.49 -10.53 3.73
N HIS A 272 14.28 -9.81 4.53
CA HIS A 272 13.96 -9.62 5.94
C HIS A 272 12.75 -8.71 6.10
N LEU A 273 11.87 -9.06 7.02
CA LEU A 273 10.78 -8.19 7.45
C LEU A 273 11.12 -7.70 8.86
N ILE A 274 11.23 -6.38 9.02
CA ILE A 274 11.69 -5.74 10.25
C ILE A 274 10.48 -5.19 10.98
N ASP A 275 10.26 -5.59 12.23
CA ASP A 275 9.27 -4.92 13.09
C ASP A 275 9.83 -3.56 13.52
N PRO A 276 9.31 -2.42 13.00
CA PRO A 276 9.84 -1.11 13.34
C PRO A 276 9.32 -0.61 14.69
N LYS A 277 8.35 -1.30 15.31
CA LYS A 277 7.64 -0.83 16.49
C LYS A 277 8.57 -0.51 17.67
N PRO A 278 9.58 -1.35 18.03
CA PRO A 278 10.49 -1.03 19.13
C PRO A 278 11.20 0.31 18.93
N LEU A 279 11.78 0.53 17.73
CA LEU A 279 12.41 1.79 17.36
C LEU A 279 11.40 2.95 17.40
N LEU A 280 10.24 2.79 16.76
CA LEU A 280 9.25 3.85 16.64
C LEU A 280 8.66 4.26 17.98
N VAL A 281 8.54 3.35 18.95
CA VAL A 281 8.15 3.68 20.34
C VAL A 281 9.17 4.60 20.99
N GLU A 282 10.47 4.41 20.73
CA GLU A 282 11.52 5.26 21.27
C GLU A 282 11.55 6.64 20.60
N LEU A 283 11.27 6.72 19.29
CA LEU A 283 11.28 7.97 18.54
C LEU A 283 9.99 8.80 18.71
N ALA A 284 8.85 8.16 18.90
CA ALA A 284 7.53 8.80 18.97
C ALA A 284 7.48 9.95 20.00
N GLY A 285 6.88 11.08 19.61
CA GLY A 285 6.69 12.25 20.48
C GLY A 285 7.97 12.97 20.98
N ARG A 286 9.17 12.59 20.55
CA ARG A 286 10.42 13.24 20.98
C ARG A 286 10.83 14.38 20.05
N SER A 287 11.26 15.51 20.60
CA SER A 287 11.90 16.58 19.81
C SER A 287 13.40 16.31 19.58
N ASP A 288 14.01 15.45 20.39
CA ASP A 288 15.45 15.13 20.42
C ASP A 288 15.78 13.72 19.89
N ARG A 289 14.92 13.18 19.01
CA ARG A 289 14.94 11.79 18.48
C ARG A 289 16.32 11.24 18.11
N TRP A 290 17.22 12.10 17.66
CA TRP A 290 18.55 11.71 17.14
C TRP A 290 19.70 11.94 18.11
N SER A 291 19.44 12.48 19.31
CA SER A 291 20.50 12.86 20.27
C SER A 291 21.39 11.68 20.73
N HIS A 292 20.88 10.45 20.66
CA HIS A 292 21.60 9.22 21.05
C HIS A 292 22.34 8.54 19.89
N TRP A 293 22.15 9.03 18.66
CA TRP A 293 22.79 8.50 17.47
C TRP A 293 24.11 9.22 17.21
N ARG A 294 25.19 8.47 16.97
CA ARG A 294 26.49 9.06 16.58
C ARG A 294 26.40 9.77 15.24
N GLU A 295 25.70 9.16 14.29
CA GLU A 295 25.39 9.67 12.97
C GLU A 295 23.90 9.42 12.69
N ARG A 296 23.22 10.38 12.06
CA ARG A 296 21.80 10.26 11.74
C ARG A 296 21.63 9.22 10.61
N PRO A 297 20.74 8.23 10.75
CA PRO A 297 20.42 7.29 9.68
C PRO A 297 19.86 8.00 8.43
N LEU A 298 20.12 7.46 7.24
CA LEU A 298 19.63 8.02 5.97
C LEU A 298 18.21 7.55 5.63
N SER A 299 17.74 6.48 6.27
CA SER A 299 16.39 5.94 6.08
C SER A 299 15.86 5.26 7.34
N LEU A 300 14.54 5.06 7.40
CA LEU A 300 13.90 4.32 8.48
C LEU A 300 14.37 2.86 8.52
N ILE A 301 14.60 2.25 7.36
CA ILE A 301 15.11 0.87 7.27
C ILE A 301 16.51 0.79 7.89
N GLU A 302 17.41 1.72 7.59
CA GLU A 302 18.74 1.78 8.21
C GLU A 302 18.64 1.96 9.73
N ALA A 303 17.79 2.89 10.18
CA ALA A 303 17.55 3.10 11.60
C ALA A 303 17.03 1.82 12.28
N ALA A 304 16.07 1.13 11.67
CA ALA A 304 15.45 -0.08 12.22
C ALA A 304 16.42 -1.28 12.26
N ARG A 305 17.29 -1.42 11.25
CA ARG A 305 18.35 -2.43 11.23
C ARG A 305 19.40 -2.21 12.32
N ALA A 306 19.79 -0.96 12.54
CA ALA A 306 20.81 -0.60 13.52
C ALA A 306 20.27 -0.58 14.96
N TYR A 307 18.95 -0.51 15.12
CA TYR A 307 18.33 -0.41 16.43
C TYR A 307 18.51 -1.68 17.26
N GLN A 308 19.10 -1.51 18.44
CA GLN A 308 19.14 -2.51 19.50
C GLN A 308 18.33 -1.99 20.67
N PRO A 309 17.26 -2.69 21.11
CA PRO A 309 16.51 -2.27 22.28
C PRO A 309 17.45 -2.14 23.47
N ALA A 310 17.36 -1.02 24.20
CA ALA A 310 17.97 -0.97 25.53
C ALA A 310 17.30 -2.05 26.39
N GLY A 311 18.12 -2.97 26.94
CA GLY A 311 17.67 -4.07 27.79
C GLY A 311 17.05 -3.62 29.10
#